data_AF-A0A1M5QML5-F1
#
_entry.id   AF-A0A1M5QML5-F1
#
_cell.length_a   1.000
_cell.length_b   1.000
_cell.length_c   1.000
_cell.angle_alpha   90.00
_cell.angle_beta   90.00
_cell.angle_gamma   90.00
#
_symmetry.space_group_name_H-M   'P 1'
#
loop_
_entity.id
_entity.type
_entity.pdbx_description
1 polymer ?
#
loop_
_entity_poly.entity_id
_entity_poly.type
_entity_poly.pdbx_seq_one_letter_code
_entity_poly.pdbx_strand_id
1 'polypeptide(L)'
;MQKATTFEHGGKVYEVRAIPTLNGWKVRIFIEGIPANGFTYSVDSEVYQDAPIDGVPEDLVAGLMETAERDFRRGLAQESVAAEKAADDDVAAEIDKFKP
;
A
#
# COMPACT_ATOMS: atom_id res chain seq x y z
N MET A 1 -19.01 9.14 0.77
CA MET A 1 -18.51 8.89 -0.61
C MET A 1 -17.16 8.21 -0.49
N GLN A 2 -16.87 7.15 -1.25
CA GLN A 2 -15.53 6.54 -1.26
C GLN A 2 -14.57 7.37 -2.14
N LYS A 3 -13.31 7.51 -1.74
CA LYS A 3 -12.27 8.16 -2.57
C LYS A 3 -11.30 7.10 -3.08
N ALA A 4 -10.88 7.23 -4.33
CA ALA A 4 -9.90 6.31 -4.92
C ALA A 4 -8.91 7.07 -5.81
N THR A 5 -7.64 6.67 -5.73
CA THR A 5 -6.61 7.03 -6.72
C THR A 5 -5.94 5.76 -7.23
N THR A 6 -5.27 5.85 -8.37
CA THR A 6 -4.60 4.71 -9.00
C THR A 6 -3.15 5.03 -9.31
N PHE A 7 -2.28 4.03 -9.22
CA PHE A 7 -0.90 4.13 -9.69
C PHE A 7 -0.43 2.82 -10.34
N GLU A 8 0.59 2.94 -11.20
CA GLU A 8 1.20 1.81 -11.88
C GLU A 8 2.55 1.45 -11.26
N HIS A 9 2.82 0.16 -11.11
CA HIS A 9 4.13 -0.36 -10.70
C HIS A 9 4.33 -1.77 -11.25
N GLY A 10 5.49 -2.05 -11.87
CA GLY A 10 5.81 -3.39 -12.38
C GLY A 10 4.79 -3.95 -13.39
N GLY A 11 4.17 -3.09 -14.22
CA GLY A 11 3.14 -3.48 -15.18
C GLY A 11 1.77 -3.79 -14.59
N LYS A 12 1.56 -3.52 -13.29
CA LYS A 12 0.29 -3.71 -12.58
C LYS A 12 -0.29 -2.37 -12.18
N VAL A 13 -1.62 -2.27 -12.24
CA VAL A 13 -2.39 -1.11 -11.75
C VAL A 13 -2.87 -1.40 -10.34
N TYR A 14 -2.55 -0.50 -9.42
CA TYR A 14 -2.97 -0.55 -8.03
C TYR A 14 -3.95 0.57 -7.74
N GLU A 15 -4.94 0.29 -6.89
CA GLU A 15 -5.96 1.25 -6.46
C GLU A 15 -5.80 1.54 -4.97
N VAL A 16 -5.58 2.80 -4.61
CA VAL A 16 -5.60 3.26 -3.22
C VAL A 16 -7.01 3.74 -2.92
N ARG A 17 -7.74 3.03 -2.07
CA ARG A 17 -9.14 3.33 -1.74
C ARG A 17 -9.26 3.81 -0.31
N ALA A 18 -9.85 4.99 -0.11
CA ALA A 18 -10.29 5.50 1.17
C ALA A 18 -11.79 5.23 1.37
N ILE A 19 -12.11 4.54 2.45
CA ILE A 19 -13.45 4.06 2.80
C ILE A 19 -13.83 4.73 4.12
N PRO A 20 -14.95 5.50 4.16
CA PRO A 20 -15.41 6.12 5.40
C PRO A 20 -15.86 5.05 6.40
N THR A 21 -15.60 5.28 7.67
CA THR A 21 -16.07 4.49 8.82
C THR A 21 -17.00 5.31 9.70
N LEU A 22 -17.47 4.73 10.81
CA LEU A 22 -18.32 5.42 11.78
C LEU A 22 -17.68 6.70 12.34
N ASN A 23 -16.37 6.66 12.61
CA ASN A 23 -15.65 7.72 13.31
C ASN A 23 -14.45 8.26 12.50
N GLY A 24 -14.28 7.82 11.25
CA GLY A 24 -13.06 8.11 10.51
C GLY A 24 -12.98 7.54 9.11
N TRP A 25 -11.77 7.21 8.69
CA TRP A 25 -11.48 6.65 7.36
C TRP A 25 -10.45 5.53 7.44
N LYS A 26 -10.60 4.55 6.55
CA LYS A 26 -9.64 3.48 6.30
C LYS A 26 -9.14 3.55 4.87
N VAL A 27 -7.84 3.47 4.69
CA VAL A 27 -7.17 3.40 3.40
C VAL A 27 -6.55 2.02 3.22
N ARG A 28 -6.86 1.38 2.09
CA ARG A 28 -6.31 0.09 1.68
C ARG A 28 -5.94 0.12 0.20
N ILE A 29 -4.95 -0.68 -0.17
CA ILE A 29 -4.48 -0.80 -1.54
C ILE A 29 -5.05 -2.08 -2.13
N PHE A 30 -5.52 -2.00 -3.37
CA PHE A 30 -6.10 -3.10 -4.11
C PHE A 30 -5.35 -3.30 -5.42
N ILE A 31 -5.35 -4.54 -5.89
CA ILE A 31 -4.98 -4.92 -7.25
C ILE A 31 -6.09 -5.82 -7.78
N GLU A 32 -6.64 -5.48 -8.95
CA GLU A 32 -7.74 -6.24 -9.57
C GLU A 32 -8.93 -6.45 -8.61
N GLY A 33 -9.23 -5.44 -7.77
CA GLY A 33 -10.31 -5.50 -6.78
C GLY A 33 -10.03 -6.30 -5.51
N ILE A 34 -8.86 -6.94 -5.38
CA ILE A 34 -8.45 -7.73 -4.21
C ILE A 34 -7.44 -6.92 -3.38
N PRO A 35 -7.47 -6.98 -2.02
CA PRO A 35 -6.48 -6.31 -1.20
C PRO A 35 -5.05 -6.73 -1.58
N ALA A 36 -4.22 -5.76 -1.95
CA ALA A 36 -2.85 -5.99 -2.41
C ALA A 36 -1.88 -6.27 -1.26
N ASN A 37 -2.24 -5.93 -0.02
CA ASN A 37 -1.46 -6.21 1.18
C ASN A 37 -2.34 -6.42 2.43
N GLY A 38 -1.69 -6.85 3.51
CA GLY A 38 -2.33 -7.00 4.83
C GLY A 38 -2.44 -5.71 5.64
N PHE A 39 -1.91 -4.58 5.13
CA PHE A 39 -1.89 -3.32 5.87
C PHE A 39 -3.19 -2.54 5.70
N THR A 40 -3.57 -1.81 6.74
CA THR A 40 -4.69 -0.86 6.70
C THR A 40 -4.25 0.40 7.41
N TYR A 41 -4.29 1.52 6.69
CA TYR A 41 -3.99 2.84 7.22
C TYR A 41 -5.30 3.46 7.68
N SER A 42 -5.36 3.97 8.90
CA SER A 42 -6.62 4.49 9.44
C SER A 42 -6.39 5.81 10.14
N VAL A 43 -7.40 6.66 10.09
CA VAL A 43 -7.50 7.89 10.87
C VAL A 43 -8.89 7.93 11.49
N ASP A 44 -8.93 8.25 12.77
CA ASP A 44 -10.14 8.25 13.59
C ASP A 44 -10.24 9.56 14.35
N SER A 45 -11.46 10.10 14.46
CA SER A 45 -11.73 11.22 15.34
C SER A 45 -11.94 10.70 16.77
N GLU A 46 -10.96 10.95 17.63
CA GLU A 46 -11.03 10.55 19.05
C GLU A 46 -12.17 11.25 19.80
N VAL A 47 -12.58 12.43 19.34
CA VAL A 47 -13.69 13.18 19.94
C VAL A 47 -15.01 12.64 19.42
N TYR A 48 -15.84 12.11 20.34
CA TYR A 48 -17.25 11.82 20.06
C TYR A 48 -17.98 13.15 19.86
N GLN A 49 -18.29 13.49 18.61
CA GLN A 49 -18.97 14.73 18.27
C GLN A 49 -20.48 14.47 18.16
N ASP A 50 -21.25 15.22 18.95
CA ASP A 50 -22.72 15.10 19.06
C ASP A 50 -23.48 15.67 17.84
N ALA A 51 -22.78 16.42 16.99
CA ALA A 51 -23.31 16.97 15.75
C ALA A 51 -22.56 16.37 14.55
N PRO A 52 -23.23 16.14 13.40
CA PRO A 52 -22.59 15.74 12.15
C PRO A 52 -21.80 16.93 11.58
N ILE A 53 -20.73 17.33 12.25
CA ILE A 53 -19.72 18.19 11.67
C ILE A 53 -18.90 17.30 10.73
N ASP A 54 -18.70 17.83 9.52
CA ASP A 54 -17.80 17.33 8.49
C ASP A 54 -16.64 16.56 9.12
N GLY A 55 -16.57 15.25 8.84
CA GLY A 55 -15.73 14.29 9.58
C GLY A 55 -14.23 14.56 9.47
N VAL A 56 -13.43 13.50 9.37
CA VAL A 56 -11.97 13.66 9.18
C VAL A 56 -11.70 14.59 8.00
N PRO A 57 -10.85 15.63 8.16
CA PRO A 57 -10.54 16.58 7.10
C PRO A 57 -10.08 15.87 5.82
N GLU A 58 -10.58 16.31 4.67
CA GLU A 58 -10.27 15.68 3.38
C GLU A 58 -8.76 15.65 3.08
N ASP A 59 -8.03 16.66 3.54
CA ASP A 59 -6.58 16.78 3.39
C ASP A 59 -5.84 15.70 4.20
N LEU A 60 -6.36 15.37 5.39
CA LEU A 60 -5.82 14.30 6.23
C LEU A 60 -6.05 12.92 5.58
N VAL A 61 -7.20 12.72 4.94
CA VAL A 61 -7.48 11.52 4.15
C VAL A 61 -6.54 11.46 2.93
N ALA A 62 -6.30 12.57 2.24
CA ALA A 62 -5.37 12.63 1.11
C ALA A 62 -3.93 12.30 1.53
N GLY A 63 -3.44 12.87 2.64
CA GLY A 63 -2.12 12.56 3.20
C GLY A 63 -1.99 11.09 3.63
N LEU A 64 -3.07 10.49 4.16
CA LEU A 64 -3.09 9.07 4.49
C LEU A 64 -3.02 8.18 3.24
N MET A 65 -3.69 8.58 2.15
CA MET A 65 -3.61 7.90 0.86
C MET A 65 -2.20 7.96 0.25
N GLU A 66 -1.56 9.13 0.29
CA GLU A 66 -0.17 9.29 -0.17
C GLU A 66 0.80 8.44 0.66
N THR A 67 0.60 8.41 1.99
CA THR A 67 1.43 7.58 2.88
C THR A 67 1.29 6.10 2.55
N ALA A 68 0.06 5.63 2.36
CA ALA A 68 -0.20 4.24 1.99
C ALA A 68 0.48 3.88 0.67
N GLU A 69 0.32 4.71 -0.37
CA GLU A 69 0.98 4.52 -1.66
C GLU A 69 2.51 4.46 -1.52
N ARG A 70 3.09 5.43 -0.81
CA ARG A 70 4.54 5.56 -0.65
C ARG A 70 5.14 4.35 0.07
N ASP A 71 4.55 3.93 1.18
CA ASP A 71 5.03 2.77 1.94
C ASP A 71 4.89 1.49 1.11
N PHE A 72 3.81 1.34 0.36
CA PHE A 72 3.62 0.17 -0.50
C PHE A 72 4.61 0.12 -1.66
N ARG A 73 4.86 1.24 -2.35
CA ARG A 73 5.90 1.32 -3.39
C ARG A 73 7.28 0.98 -2.85
N ARG A 74 7.59 1.44 -1.63
CA ARG A 74 8.86 1.08 -0.97
C ARG A 74 8.93 -0.42 -0.69
N GLY A 75 7.84 -1.02 -0.22
CA GLY A 75 7.71 -2.48 -0.05
C GLY A 75 7.99 -3.24 -1.34
N LEU A 76 7.31 -2.88 -2.44
CA LEU A 76 7.49 -3.51 -3.76
C LEU A 76 8.93 -3.40 -4.27
N ALA A 77 9.57 -2.24 -4.09
CA ALA A 77 10.97 -2.04 -4.47
C ALA A 77 11.92 -2.95 -3.67
N GLN A 78 11.67 -3.12 -2.37
CA GLN A 78 12.46 -4.03 -1.53
C GLN A 78 12.27 -5.50 -1.92
N GLU A 79 11.04 -5.90 -2.24
CA GLU A 79 10.73 -7.26 -2.72
C GLU A 79 11.42 -7.55 -4.06
N SER A 80 11.45 -6.57 -4.97
CA SER A 80 12.11 -6.70 -6.28
C SER A 80 13.63 -6.89 -6.14
N VAL A 81 14.28 -6.11 -5.27
CA VAL A 81 15.71 -6.24 -4.97
C VAL A 81 16.04 -7.59 -4.31
N ALA A 82 15.18 -8.06 -3.39
CA ALA A 82 15.36 -9.36 -2.76
C ALA A 82 15.24 -10.51 -3.76
N ALA A 83 14.30 -10.43 -4.71
CA ALA A 83 14.13 -11.41 -5.77
C ALA A 83 15.32 -11.44 -6.75
N GLU A 84 15.85 -10.27 -7.13
CA GLU A 84 17.04 -10.17 -7.99
C GLU A 84 18.28 -10.77 -7.32
N LYS A 85 18.49 -10.47 -6.04
CA LYS A 85 19.60 -11.03 -5.27
C LYS A 85 19.50 -12.55 -5.10
N ALA A 86 18.29 -13.10 -4.92
CA ALA A 86 18.09 -14.54 -4.83
C ALA A 86 18.40 -15.25 -6.17
N ALA A 87 18.08 -14.62 -7.30
CA ALA A 87 18.42 -15.16 -8.62
C ALA A 87 19.93 -15.14 -8.89
N ASP A 88 20.64 -14.08 -8.49
CA ASP A 88 22.11 -14.00 -8.62
C ASP A 88 22.82 -15.07 -7.76
N ASP A 89 22.35 -15.29 -6.53
CA ASP A 89 22.91 -16.30 -5.61
C ASP A 89 22.70 -17.74 -6.13
N ASP A 90 21.54 -18.03 -6.73
CA ASP A 90 21.23 -19.33 -7.33
C ASP A 90 22.13 -19.62 -8.54
N VAL A 91 22.34 -18.63 -9.41
CA VAL A 91 23.28 -18.72 -10.55
C VAL A 91 24.71 -18.90 -10.05
N ALA A 92 25.13 -18.16 -9.02
CA ALA A 92 26.45 -18.27 -8.42
C ALA A 92 26.71 -19.65 -7.77
N ALA A 93 25.69 -20.23 -7.14
CA ALA A 93 25.75 -21.57 -6.56
C ALA A 93 25.80 -22.66 -7.64
N GLU A 94 25.16 -22.46 -8.80
CA GLU A 94 25.20 -23.40 -9.91
C GLU A 94 26.58 -23.42 -10.60
N ILE A 95 27.16 -22.25 -10.86
CA ILE A 95 28.51 -22.16 -11.47
C ILE A 95 29.63 -22.72 -10.57
N ASP A 96 29.46 -22.67 -9.25
CA ASP A 96 30.45 -23.21 -8.30
C ASP A 96 30.52 -24.74 -8.33
N LYS A 97 29.39 -25.43 -8.61
CA LYS A 97 29.34 -26.89 -8.79
C LYS A 97 30.13 -27.41 -10.00
N PHE A 98 30.48 -26.54 -10.93
CA PHE A 98 31.23 -26.87 -12.15
C PHE A 98 32.73 -26.55 -12.05
N LYS A 99 33.24 -26.09 -10.89
CA LYS A 99 34.69 -25.98 -10.68
C LYS A 99 35.30 -27.37 -10.43
N PRO A 100 36.42 -27.71 -11.10
CA PRO A 100 37.10 -28.99 -10.96
C PRO A 100 37.80 -29.18 -9.61
#